data_AF-A0A819JCN7-F1
#
_entry.id   AF-A0A819JCN7-F1
#
_cell.length_a   1.000
_cell.length_b   1.000
_cell.length_c   1.000
_cell.angle_alpha   90.00
_cell.angle_beta   90.00
_cell.angle_gamma   90.00
#
_symmetry.space_group_name_H-M   'P 1'
#
loop_
_entity.id
_entity.type
_entity.pdbx_description
1 polymer ?
#
loop_
_entity_poly.entity_id
_entity_poly.type
_entity_poly.pdbx_seq_one_letter_code
_entity_poly.pdbx_strand_id
1 'polypeptide(L)'
;VSTSRNQLDSVERHLRKFRKEYSHIHEWFVKADHEIRKIENKQVSKNTKEETDWIRTTRNDIKKLEANFEILRNLERTIQKDAERSLPSLYEKINELKRQIDQLDRRLKDRFEIVEVIKTKPLFI
;
A
#
# COMPACT_ATOMS: atom_id res chain seq x y z
N VAL A 1 22.21 34.61 4.81
CA VAL A 1 21.73 34.13 3.49
C VAL A 1 22.07 32.65 3.23
N SER A 2 23.13 32.09 3.83
CA SER A 2 23.53 30.67 3.68
C SER A 2 22.55 29.65 4.30
N THR A 3 21.92 29.97 5.43
CA THR A 3 21.05 29.05 6.18
C THR A 3 19.79 28.65 5.40
N SER A 4 19.11 29.62 4.79
CA SER A 4 17.87 29.37 4.03
C SER A 4 18.10 28.56 2.76
N ARG A 5 19.25 28.72 2.10
CA ARG A 5 19.59 27.92 0.91
C ARG A 5 19.86 26.46 1.26
N ASN A 6 20.60 26.23 2.35
CA ASN A 6 20.86 24.87 2.84
C ASN A 6 19.58 24.16 3.32
N GLN A 7 18.64 24.89 3.93
CA GLN A 7 17.33 24.37 4.32
C GLN A 7 16.50 23.98 3.08
N LEU A 8 16.44 24.85 2.07
CA LEU A 8 15.72 24.56 0.81
C LEU A 8 16.29 23.34 0.08
N ASP A 9 17.62 23.21 0.01
CA ASP A 9 18.28 22.05 -0.60
C ASP A 9 17.98 20.75 0.19
N SER A 10 17.88 20.83 1.52
CA SER A 10 17.47 19.70 2.37
C SER A 10 16.02 19.30 2.13
N VAL A 11 15.11 20.27 2.15
CA VAL A 11 13.68 20.08 1.87
C VAL A 11 13.49 19.42 0.50
N GLU A 12 14.15 19.92 -0.54
CA GLU A 12 14.05 19.36 -1.89
C GLU A 12 14.55 17.92 -1.93
N ARG A 13 15.69 17.62 -1.29
CA ARG A 13 16.24 16.26 -1.22
C ARG A 13 15.28 15.30 -0.53
N HIS A 14 14.69 15.70 0.59
CA HIS A 14 13.74 14.87 1.32
C HIS A 14 12.43 14.70 0.55
N LEU A 15 11.93 15.74 -0.15
CA LEU A 15 10.76 15.65 -1.03
C LEU A 15 10.99 14.68 -2.20
N ARG A 16 12.19 14.67 -2.81
CA ARG A 16 12.54 13.72 -3.87
C ARG A 16 12.52 12.27 -3.35
N LYS A 17 13.07 12.03 -2.16
CA LYS A 17 13.00 10.72 -1.50
C LYS A 17 11.57 10.33 -1.18
N PHE A 18 10.79 11.24 -0.60
CA PHE A 18 9.37 11.02 -0.29
C PHE A 18 8.60 10.61 -1.53
N ARG A 19 8.76 11.36 -2.63
CA ARG A 19 8.10 11.05 -3.90
C ARG A 19 8.47 9.67 -4.41
N LYS A 20 9.74 9.27 -4.33
CA LYS A 20 10.21 7.96 -4.79
C LYS A 20 9.56 6.83 -3.98
N GLU A 21 9.61 6.92 -2.65
CA GLU A 21 9.01 5.92 -1.75
C GLU A 21 7.49 5.86 -1.94
N TYR A 22 6.82 7.02 -2.03
CA TYR A 22 5.38 7.08 -2.24
C TYR A 22 4.97 6.42 -3.56
N SER A 23 5.69 6.74 -4.65
CA SER A 23 5.40 6.18 -5.98
C SER A 23 5.59 4.67 -5.98
N HIS A 24 6.62 4.16 -5.30
CA HIS A 24 6.85 2.73 -5.19
C HIS A 24 5.68 1.98 -4.53
N ILE A 25 5.20 2.48 -3.37
CA ILE A 25 4.05 1.89 -2.67
C ILE A 25 2.77 2.02 -3.52
N HIS A 26 2.55 3.19 -4.12
CA HIS A 26 1.36 3.45 -4.92
C HIS A 26 1.30 2.57 -6.18
N GLU A 27 2.40 2.41 -6.91
CA GLU A 27 2.47 1.52 -8.08
C GLU A 27 2.24 0.05 -7.69
N TRP A 28 2.79 -0.38 -6.56
CA TRP A 28 2.51 -1.71 -6.03
C TRP A 28 1.01 -1.86 -5.72
N PHE A 29 0.40 -0.88 -5.05
CA PHE A 29 -1.02 -0.89 -4.70
C PHE A 29 -1.90 -0.97 -5.96
N VAL A 30 -1.66 -0.14 -6.96
CA VAL A 30 -2.44 -0.14 -8.22
C VAL A 30 -2.39 -1.52 -8.90
N LYS A 31 -1.22 -2.15 -8.92
CA LYS A 31 -1.08 -3.51 -9.49
C LYS A 31 -1.85 -4.54 -8.67
N ALA A 32 -1.70 -4.52 -7.35
CA ALA A 32 -2.38 -5.47 -6.46
C ALA A 32 -3.91 -5.29 -6.49
N ASP A 33 -4.40 -4.05 -6.49
CA ASP A 33 -5.82 -3.71 -6.60
C ASP A 33 -6.42 -4.19 -7.93
N HIS A 34 -5.68 -4.02 -9.03
CA HIS A 34 -6.11 -4.51 -10.34
C HIS A 34 -6.23 -6.04 -10.38
N GLU A 35 -5.24 -6.75 -9.82
CA GLU A 35 -5.26 -8.21 -9.79
C GLU A 35 -6.37 -8.76 -8.89
N ILE A 36 -6.62 -8.18 -7.70
CA ILE A 36 -7.75 -8.63 -6.86
C ILE A 36 -9.09 -8.39 -7.55
N ARG A 37 -9.27 -7.27 -8.28
CA ARG A 37 -10.51 -7.04 -9.07
C ARG A 37 -10.71 -8.10 -10.14
N LYS A 38 -9.64 -8.52 -10.84
CA LYS A 38 -9.71 -9.63 -11.80
C LYS A 38 -10.11 -10.93 -11.14
N ILE A 39 -9.60 -11.19 -9.94
CA ILE A 39 -9.91 -12.40 -9.17
C ILE A 39 -11.37 -12.37 -8.70
N GLU A 40 -11.82 -11.25 -8.13
CA GLU A 40 -13.20 -11.07 -7.65
C GLU A 40 -14.22 -11.25 -8.78
N ASN A 41 -13.92 -10.78 -9.99
CA ASN A 41 -14.77 -10.92 -11.16
C ASN A 41 -14.80 -12.35 -11.76
N LYS A 42 -13.87 -13.22 -11.38
CA LYS A 42 -13.86 -14.62 -11.83
C LYS A 42 -14.74 -15.46 -10.92
N GLN A 43 -15.58 -16.29 -11.54
CA GLN A 43 -16.30 -17.35 -10.83
C GLN A 43 -15.28 -18.24 -10.13
N VAL A 44 -15.52 -18.52 -8.85
CA VAL A 44 -14.63 -19.38 -8.06
C VAL A 44 -14.66 -20.78 -8.68
N SER A 45 -13.57 -21.14 -9.34
CA SER A 45 -13.38 -22.43 -10.01
C SER A 45 -12.30 -23.24 -9.31
N LYS A 46 -12.14 -24.52 -9.67
CA LYS A 46 -11.21 -25.46 -9.02
C LYS A 46 -9.73 -25.01 -9.01
N ASN A 47 -9.33 -23.99 -9.77
CA ASN A 47 -7.96 -23.41 -9.76
C ASN A 47 -7.67 -22.52 -8.54
N THR A 48 -8.18 -22.92 -7.37
CA THR A 48 -8.16 -22.18 -6.11
C THR A 48 -6.77 -22.02 -5.48
N LYS A 49 -5.79 -22.85 -5.86
CA LYS A 49 -4.46 -22.85 -5.24
C LYS A 49 -3.65 -21.61 -5.60
N GLU A 50 -3.54 -21.30 -6.89
CA GLU A 50 -2.82 -20.11 -7.39
C GLU A 50 -3.38 -18.83 -6.79
N GLU A 51 -4.71 -18.74 -6.71
CA GLU A 51 -5.40 -17.61 -6.08
C GLU A 51 -5.04 -17.50 -4.58
N THR A 52 -5.13 -18.60 -3.82
CA THR A 52 -4.79 -18.57 -2.40
C THR A 52 -3.31 -18.26 -2.14
N ASP A 53 -2.41 -18.75 -2.98
CA ASP A 53 -0.97 -18.50 -2.87
C ASP A 53 -0.64 -17.04 -3.21
N TRP A 54 -1.29 -16.48 -4.24
CA TRP A 54 -1.18 -15.06 -4.58
C TRP A 54 -1.73 -14.16 -3.47
N ILE A 55 -2.89 -14.49 -2.89
CA ILE A 55 -3.46 -13.75 -1.77
C ILE A 55 -2.50 -13.76 -0.57
N ARG A 56 -1.98 -14.93 -0.19
CA ARG A 56 -1.03 -15.04 0.95
C ARG A 56 0.23 -14.22 0.72
N THR A 57 0.79 -14.29 -0.49
CA THR A 57 1.97 -13.51 -0.87
C THR A 57 1.70 -12.01 -0.79
N THR A 58 0.59 -11.55 -1.37
CA THR A 58 0.20 -10.13 -1.37
C THR A 58 -0.02 -9.60 0.05
N ARG A 59 -0.66 -10.38 0.93
CA ARG A 59 -0.83 -10.02 2.35
C ARG A 59 0.49 -9.96 3.11
N ASN A 60 1.45 -10.84 2.79
CA ASN A 60 2.78 -10.74 3.37
C ASN A 60 3.52 -9.49 2.88
N ASP A 61 3.34 -9.09 1.63
CA ASP A 61 3.90 -7.84 1.11
C ASP A 61 3.27 -6.62 1.79
N ILE A 62 1.96 -6.61 2.04
CA ILE A 62 1.29 -5.55 2.82
C ILE A 62 1.96 -5.34 4.18
N LYS A 63 2.29 -6.42 4.89
CA LYS A 63 3.00 -6.33 6.17
C LYS A 63 4.38 -5.69 6.03
N LYS A 64 5.08 -5.94 4.93
CA LYS A 64 6.40 -5.32 4.66
C LYS A 64 6.26 -3.82 4.37
N LEU A 65 5.16 -3.39 3.77
CA LEU A 65 4.91 -1.97 3.48
C LEU A 65 4.79 -1.10 4.73
N GLU A 66 4.52 -1.66 5.91
CA GLU A 66 4.55 -0.90 7.17
C GLU A 66 5.89 -0.20 7.39
N ALA A 67 7.00 -0.86 7.04
CA ALA A 67 8.33 -0.25 7.11
C ALA A 67 8.46 0.94 6.13
N ASN A 68 7.91 0.83 4.92
CA ASN A 68 7.90 1.93 3.95
C ASN A 68 7.02 3.10 4.40
N PHE A 69 5.87 2.82 5.03
CA PHE A 69 5.03 3.87 5.61
C PHE A 69 5.73 4.61 6.74
N GLU A 70 6.52 3.91 7.56
CA GLU A 70 7.32 4.56 8.60
C GLU A 70 8.42 5.46 8.00
N ILE A 71 9.05 5.03 6.91
CA ILE A 71 9.98 5.88 6.14
C ILE A 71 9.26 7.14 5.63
N LEU A 72 8.06 7.00 5.05
CA LEU A 72 7.28 8.14 4.55
C LEU A 72 6.91 9.14 5.65
N ARG A 73 6.50 8.65 6.83
CA ARG A 73 6.19 9.50 8.00
C ARG A 73 7.44 10.22 8.52
N ASN A 74 8.57 9.54 8.57
CA ASN A 74 9.82 10.17 8.99
C ASN A 74 10.28 11.24 7.99
N LEU A 75 10.17 10.97 6.69
CA LEU A 75 10.44 11.98 5.66
C LEU A 75 9.49 13.17 5.78
N GLU A 76 8.19 12.94 5.98
CA GLU A 76 7.21 14.01 6.18
C GLU A 76 7.54 14.90 7.38
N ARG A 77 7.87 14.30 8.54
CA ARG A 77 8.32 15.03 9.73
C ARG A 77 9.60 15.83 9.48
N THR A 78 10.58 15.24 8.81
CA THR A 78 11.83 15.93 8.46
C THR A 78 11.58 17.11 7.53
N ILE A 79 10.74 16.93 6.50
CA ILE A 79 10.39 18.01 5.57
C ILE A 79 9.68 19.15 6.31
N GLN A 80 8.72 18.86 7.19
CA GLN A 80 8.03 19.89 7.97
C GLN A 80 8.97 20.65 8.89
N LYS A 81 9.90 19.95 9.54
CA LYS A 81 10.94 20.55 10.38
C LYS A 81 11.85 21.47 9.55
N ASP A 82 12.36 20.98 8.42
CA ASP A 82 13.29 21.74 7.57
C ASP A 82 12.60 22.92 6.86
N ALA A 83 11.30 22.82 6.59
CA ALA A 83 10.50 23.87 5.97
C ALA A 83 9.89 24.85 6.98
N GLU A 84 10.06 24.61 8.29
CA GLU A 84 9.50 25.40 9.39
C GLU A 84 7.99 25.67 9.26
N ARG A 85 7.26 24.76 8.61
CA ARG A 85 5.82 24.87 8.36
C ARG A 85 5.15 23.51 8.28
N SER A 86 3.88 23.48 8.64
CA SER A 86 3.04 22.29 8.43
C SER A 86 2.84 22.04 6.94
N LEU A 87 2.84 20.76 6.56
CA LEU A 87 2.54 20.29 5.20
C LEU A 87 1.44 19.22 5.24
N PRO A 88 0.18 19.60 5.51
CA PRO A 88 -0.92 18.64 5.68
C PRO A 88 -1.09 17.71 4.47
N SER A 89 -0.84 18.23 3.26
CA SER A 89 -0.96 17.46 2.02
C SER A 89 -0.06 16.22 1.94
N LEU A 90 1.10 16.19 2.63
CA LEU A 90 1.96 15.00 2.65
C LEU A 90 1.37 13.96 3.59
N TYR A 91 0.97 14.37 4.80
CA TYR A 91 0.30 13.54 5.78
C TYR A 91 -0.99 12.90 5.22
N GLU A 92 -1.83 13.70 4.57
CA GLU A 92 -3.06 13.25 3.93
C GLU A 92 -2.79 12.20 2.85
N LYS A 93 -1.77 12.41 2.00
CA LYS A 93 -1.38 11.42 0.97
C LYS A 93 -0.93 10.09 1.56
N ILE A 94 -0.14 10.12 2.65
CA ILE A 94 0.30 8.90 3.35
C ILE A 94 -0.93 8.15 3.89
N ASN A 95 -1.83 8.86 4.57
CA ASN A 95 -3.01 8.26 5.19
C ASN A 95 -4.00 7.71 4.17
N GLU A 96 -4.22 8.41 3.07
CA GLU A 96 -5.09 7.93 2.00
C GLU A 96 -4.55 6.63 1.40
N LEU A 97 -3.24 6.59 1.08
CA LEU A 97 -2.61 5.37 0.56
C LEU A 97 -2.66 4.22 1.59
N LYS A 98 -2.48 4.52 2.88
CA LYS A 98 -2.60 3.52 3.95
C LYS A 98 -4.02 2.96 4.03
N ARG A 99 -5.03 3.82 3.98
CA ARG A 99 -6.45 3.44 3.98
C ARG A 99 -6.78 2.55 2.79
N GLN A 100 -6.29 2.88 1.60
CA GLN A 100 -6.48 2.08 0.40
C GLN A 100 -5.85 0.68 0.53
N ILE A 101 -4.66 0.59 1.11
CA ILE A 101 -4.00 -0.70 1.38
C ILE A 101 -4.75 -1.51 2.44
N ASP A 102 -5.27 -0.86 3.49
CA ASP A 102 -6.07 -1.54 4.51
C ASP A 102 -7.39 -2.09 3.92
N GLN A 103 -8.00 -1.35 2.99
CA GLN A 103 -9.18 -1.83 2.23
C GLN A 103 -8.83 -3.01 1.33
N LEU A 104 -7.66 -2.99 0.69
CA LEU A 104 -7.15 -4.11 -0.09
C LEU A 104 -6.93 -5.36 0.78
N ASP A 105 -6.31 -5.24 1.97
CA ASP A 105 -6.13 -6.38 2.88
C ASP A 105 -7.47 -7.01 3.31
N ARG A 106 -8.49 -6.19 3.56
CA ARG A 106 -9.85 -6.67 3.86
C ARG A 106 -10.43 -7.47 2.70
N ARG A 107 -10.38 -6.95 1.48
CA ARG A 107 -10.86 -7.65 0.28
C ARG A 107 -10.13 -8.96 0.03
N LEU A 108 -8.80 -8.96 0.23
CA LEU A 108 -7.98 -10.17 0.15
C LEU A 108 -8.42 -11.22 1.18
N LYS A 109 -8.72 -10.79 2.41
CA LYS A 109 -9.23 -11.68 3.47
C LYS A 109 -10.61 -12.24 3.12
N ASP A 110 -11.55 -11.40 2.72
CA ASP A 110 -12.91 -11.80 2.36
C ASP A 110 -12.88 -12.81 1.20
N ARG A 111 -12.06 -12.55 0.17
CA ARG A 111 -11.91 -13.46 -0.96
C ARG A 111 -11.27 -14.79 -0.55
N PHE A 112 -10.27 -14.77 0.31
CA PHE A 112 -9.64 -15.99 0.84
C PHE A 112 -10.66 -16.86 1.59
N GLU A 113 -11.51 -16.27 2.42
CA GLU A 113 -12.57 -16.98 3.14
C GLU A 113 -13.59 -17.63 2.19
N ILE A 114 -14.01 -16.92 1.13
CA ILE A 114 -14.90 -17.47 0.10
C ILE A 114 -14.29 -18.71 -0.55
N VAL A 115 -13.01 -18.64 -0.93
CA VAL A 115 -12.32 -19.76 -1.59
C VAL A 115 -12.22 -20.98 -0.66
N GLU A 116 -11.92 -20.78 0.63
CA GLU A 116 -11.81 -21.88 1.60
C GLU A 116 -13.18 -22.53 1.92
N VAL A 117 -14.27 -21.74 1.96
CA VAL A 117 -15.64 -22.29 2.12
C VAL A 117 -16.02 -23.18 0.93
N ILE A 118 -15.69 -22.75 -0.29
CA ILE A 118 -16.01 -23.52 -1.51
C ILE A 118 -15.16 -24.80 -1.61
N LYS A 119 -13.92 -24.79 -1.11
CA LYS A 119 -13.10 -26.02 -1.02
C LYS A 119 -13.69 -27.04 -0.05
N THR A 120 -14.30 -26.59 1.04
CA THR A 120 -14.76 -27.45 2.15
C THR A 120 -16.20 -27.92 2.02
N LYS A 121 -17.02 -27.26 1.19
CA LYS A 121 -18.36 -27.73 0.81
C LYS A 121 -18.33 -28.27 -0.62
N PRO A 122 -18.36 -29.59 -0.84
CA PRO A 122 -18.72 -30.12 -2.14
C PRO A 122 -20.12 -29.60 -2.45
N LEU A 123 -20.27 -28.85 -3.54
CA LEU A 123 -21.57 -28.60 -4.15
C LEU A 123 -22.12 -29.96 -4.60
N PHE A 124 -22.86 -30.62 -3.71
CA PHE A 124 -23.79 -31.67 -4.10
C PHE A 124 -24.95 -30.95 -4.80
N ILE A 125 -24.89 -30.94 -6.13
CA ILE A 125 -26.04 -30.71 -7.01
C ILE A 125 -26.34 -32.06 -7.65
#